data_AF-A0A2D6E4T6-F1
#
_entry.id   AF-A0A2D6E4T6-F1
#
_cell.length_a   1.000
_cell.length_b   1.000
_cell.length_c   1.000
_cell.angle_alpha   90.00
_cell.angle_beta   90.00
_cell.angle_gamma   90.00
#
_symmetry.space_group_name_H-M   'P 1'
#
loop_
_entity.id
_entity.type
_entity.pdbx_description
1 polymer ?
#
loop_
_entity_poly.entity_id
_entity_poly.type
_entity_poly.pdbx_seq_one_letter_code
_entity_poly.pdbx_strand_id
1 'polypeptide(L)'
;MSLDVSNIDYDDQKAWNLICEGKTKGVFQLESSLGKAWAKKVKPRNIEELAALVSIIRPGCLKAIVDEKSLTQHYVDRKNGKDSVTYIDLSLEPILENTQGVLVYQEQSMKIAQSIAGFNLQEADDLRKAIGKKKAGLMAKLKTRFIAGAKNEGIVSGEAAEEIFGWIEKSSRYAFNKSHAVSYAICGYWSAYAKAHHPLEFYCNYLYYAHGKPDPQEETRELVRDAKSLGIAIHPPSLKHLNENTCIIDDKIHFGLSDLKTIGSRQIDRLLSIIPAAEASTNKKIHEMSWYEFLVFMGDQVYSPLVVAMISTGMFAHTKLPR
;
A
#
# COMPACT_ATOMS: atom_id res chain seq x y z
N MET A 1 20.15 -8.51 -5.80
CA MET A 1 20.50 -7.94 -4.48
C MET A 1 19.43 -8.35 -3.49
N SER A 2 19.79 -8.80 -2.29
CA SER A 2 18.82 -9.19 -1.25
C SER A 2 18.62 -8.02 -0.28
N LEU A 3 17.40 -7.51 -0.16
CA LEU A 3 17.03 -6.58 0.91
C LEU A 3 16.89 -7.38 2.21
N ASP A 4 17.77 -7.13 3.18
CA ASP A 4 17.64 -7.72 4.51
C ASP A 4 16.63 -6.91 5.33
N VAL A 5 15.40 -7.42 5.40
CA VAL A 5 14.31 -6.79 6.14
C VAL A 5 14.55 -6.72 7.65
N SER A 6 15.50 -7.51 8.19
CA SER A 6 15.84 -7.50 9.61
C SER A 6 16.68 -6.28 10.02
N ASN A 7 17.27 -5.58 9.04
CA ASN A 7 18.14 -4.42 9.27
C ASN A 7 17.64 -3.16 8.53
N ILE A 8 16.32 -2.98 8.44
CA ILE A 8 15.72 -1.77 7.88
C ILE A 8 15.74 -0.65 8.93
N ASP A 9 16.25 0.51 8.53
CA ASP A 9 16.18 1.75 9.31
C ASP A 9 14.74 2.29 9.31
N TYR A 10 14.12 2.42 10.49
CA TYR A 10 12.75 2.95 10.65
C TYR A 10 12.70 4.47 10.79
N ASP A 11 13.86 5.14 10.83
CA ASP A 11 13.99 6.60 10.83
C ASP A 11 14.34 7.15 9.44
N ASP A 12 14.36 6.31 8.40
CA ASP A 12 14.76 6.73 7.05
C ASP A 12 13.82 7.80 6.47
N GLN A 13 14.38 8.99 6.27
CA GLN A 13 13.66 10.17 5.82
C GLN A 13 13.13 10.01 4.39
N LYS A 14 13.81 9.23 3.52
CA LYS A 14 13.37 9.03 2.13
C LYS A 14 12.08 8.23 2.05
N ALA A 15 11.99 7.13 2.79
CA ALA A 15 10.78 6.30 2.90
C ALA A 15 9.62 7.10 3.48
N TRP A 16 9.85 7.84 4.58
CA TRP A 16 8.80 8.67 5.17
C TRP A 16 8.35 9.80 4.24
N ASN A 17 9.26 10.46 3.53
CA ASN A 17 8.90 11.50 2.54
C ASN A 17 8.05 10.92 1.41
N LEU A 18 8.41 9.74 0.89
CA LEU A 18 7.63 9.05 -0.13
C LEU A 18 6.18 8.80 0.33
N ILE A 19 6.00 8.33 1.56
CA ILE A 19 4.68 8.11 2.15
C ILE A 19 3.94 9.45 2.34
N CYS A 20 4.58 10.44 2.95
CA CYS A 20 3.99 11.76 3.24
C CYS A 20 3.62 12.54 1.96
N GLU A 21 4.32 12.30 0.85
CA GLU A 21 4.01 12.87 -0.45
C GLU A 21 2.94 12.07 -1.20
N GLY A 22 2.41 10.99 -0.61
CA GLY A 22 1.40 10.11 -1.21
C GLY A 22 1.88 9.42 -2.49
N LYS A 23 3.20 9.22 -2.64
CA LYS A 23 3.81 8.51 -3.77
C LYS A 23 3.78 6.99 -3.54
N THR A 24 2.63 6.48 -3.10
CA THR A 24 2.47 5.15 -2.50
C THR A 24 1.94 4.10 -3.48
N LYS A 25 1.98 4.29 -4.80
CA LYS A 25 1.63 3.21 -5.74
C LYS A 25 2.55 2.00 -5.49
N GLY A 26 1.94 0.82 -5.34
CA GLY A 26 2.61 -0.42 -4.99
C GLY A 26 3.05 -0.55 -3.52
N VAL A 27 2.82 0.46 -2.68
CA VAL A 27 3.09 0.37 -1.24
C VAL A 27 1.91 -0.33 -0.56
N PHE A 28 2.21 -1.42 0.16
CA PHE A 28 1.19 -2.23 0.83
C PHE A 28 0.27 -1.38 1.74
N GLN A 29 -1.05 -1.66 1.71
CA GLN A 29 -2.14 -0.90 2.34
C GLN A 29 -2.35 0.55 1.86
N LEU A 30 -1.38 1.19 1.20
CA LEU A 30 -1.42 2.61 0.86
C LEU A 30 -1.57 2.92 -0.64
N GLU A 31 -1.65 1.91 -1.51
CA GLU A 31 -1.68 2.15 -2.96
C GLU A 31 -2.95 2.81 -3.49
N SER A 32 -4.07 2.62 -2.78
CA SER A 32 -5.37 3.14 -3.21
C SER A 32 -5.38 4.67 -3.24
N SER A 33 -6.25 5.26 -4.06
CA SER A 33 -6.45 6.72 -4.08
C SER A 33 -6.77 7.29 -2.70
N LEU A 34 -7.54 6.55 -1.90
CA LEU A 34 -7.86 6.89 -0.51
C LEU A 34 -6.59 6.88 0.37
N GLY A 35 -5.78 5.82 0.27
CA GLY A 35 -4.51 5.69 0.98
C GLY A 35 -3.54 6.82 0.64
N LYS A 36 -3.32 7.09 -0.65
CA LYS A 36 -2.50 8.21 -1.15
C LYS A 36 -2.96 9.56 -0.59
N ALA A 37 -4.27 9.82 -0.61
CA ALA A 37 -4.83 11.09 -0.16
C ALA A 37 -4.68 11.28 1.36
N TRP A 38 -4.96 10.25 2.15
CA TRP A 38 -4.85 10.35 3.61
C TRP A 38 -3.40 10.31 4.10
N ALA A 39 -2.50 9.60 3.42
CA ALA A 39 -1.07 9.66 3.71
C ALA A 39 -0.53 11.09 3.59
N LYS A 40 -0.96 11.84 2.54
CA LYS A 40 -0.62 13.26 2.37
C LYS A 40 -1.17 14.17 3.47
N LYS A 41 -2.34 13.85 4.00
CA LYS A 41 -3.00 14.64 5.06
C LYS A 41 -2.41 14.33 6.44
N VAL A 42 -2.17 13.06 6.75
CA VAL A 42 -1.63 12.59 8.04
C VAL A 42 -0.14 12.86 8.14
N LYS A 43 0.61 12.70 7.05
CA LYS A 43 2.08 12.78 7.04
C LYS A 43 2.73 11.93 8.14
N PRO A 44 2.57 10.60 8.13
CA PRO A 44 3.14 9.75 9.17
C PRO A 44 4.68 9.77 9.13
N ARG A 45 5.31 9.83 10.30
CA ARG A 45 6.78 9.90 10.49
C ARG A 45 7.34 8.81 11.40
N ASN A 46 6.51 7.87 11.85
CA ASN A 46 6.91 6.67 12.58
C ASN A 46 5.88 5.56 12.35
N ILE A 47 6.18 4.36 12.85
CA ILE A 47 5.35 3.17 12.65
C ILE A 47 4.00 3.29 13.37
N GLU A 48 3.96 3.93 14.54
CA GLU A 48 2.74 4.16 15.30
C GLU A 48 1.74 5.03 14.52
N GLU A 49 2.21 6.11 13.91
CA GLU A 49 1.40 7.00 13.09
C GLU A 49 0.97 6.33 11.78
N LEU A 50 1.84 5.50 11.19
CA LEU A 50 1.47 4.71 10.01
C LEU A 50 0.41 3.65 10.37
N ALA A 51 0.54 2.99 11.51
CA ALA A 51 -0.47 2.07 12.03
C ALA A 51 -1.78 2.79 12.33
N ALA A 52 -1.74 4.01 12.86
CA ALA A 52 -2.92 4.84 13.07
C ALA A 52 -3.58 5.18 11.71
N LEU A 53 -2.81 5.65 10.73
CA LEU A 53 -3.28 5.93 9.36
C LEU A 53 -4.03 4.73 8.77
N VAL A 54 -3.40 3.54 8.74
CA VAL A 54 -4.01 2.32 8.20
C VAL A 54 -5.29 1.95 8.96
N SER A 55 -5.33 2.22 10.27
CA SER A 55 -6.50 1.92 11.10
C SER A 55 -7.66 2.89 10.86
N ILE A 56 -7.40 4.17 10.62
CA ILE A 56 -8.44 5.20 10.49
C ILE A 56 -8.98 5.36 9.06
N ILE A 57 -8.28 4.94 8.01
CA ILE A 57 -8.76 5.06 6.61
C ILE A 57 -9.80 4.00 6.20
N ARG A 58 -10.52 3.43 7.17
CA ARG A 58 -11.54 2.39 6.94
C ARG A 58 -12.95 3.00 6.90
N PRO A 59 -13.90 2.39 6.16
CA PRO A 59 -15.25 2.92 6.02
C PRO A 59 -15.96 3.21 7.35
N GLY A 60 -15.74 2.39 8.39
CA GLY A 60 -16.31 2.61 9.72
C GLY A 60 -15.82 3.88 10.41
N CYS A 61 -14.53 4.20 10.28
CA CYS A 61 -13.93 5.41 10.85
C CYS A 61 -14.33 6.67 10.06
N LEU A 62 -14.40 6.57 8.73
CA LEU A 62 -14.81 7.68 7.86
C LEU A 62 -16.28 8.06 8.04
N LYS A 63 -17.14 7.10 8.42
CA LYS A 63 -18.57 7.31 8.71
C LYS A 63 -18.88 7.65 10.17
N ALA A 64 -17.93 7.44 11.08
CA ALA A 64 -18.09 7.80 12.48
C ALA A 64 -17.92 9.31 12.63
N ILE A 65 -19.03 10.05 12.59
CA ILE A 65 -19.06 11.50 12.71
C ILE A 65 -19.21 11.90 14.19
N VAL A 66 -18.35 12.81 14.63
CA VAL A 66 -18.40 13.49 15.93
C VAL A 66 -18.12 14.96 15.64
N ASP A 67 -18.89 15.89 16.18
CA ASP A 67 -18.70 17.34 15.97
C ASP A 67 -18.49 17.70 14.49
N GLU A 68 -19.41 17.24 13.63
CA GLU A 68 -19.46 17.48 12.18
C GLU A 68 -18.31 16.86 11.35
N LYS A 69 -17.29 16.28 11.98
CA LYS A 69 -16.15 15.67 11.32
C LYS A 69 -16.10 14.17 11.52
N SER A 70 -15.56 13.46 10.54
CA SER A 70 -15.24 12.03 10.73
C SER A 70 -14.14 11.86 11.77
N LEU A 71 -14.11 10.72 12.45
CA LEU A 71 -13.02 10.32 13.34
C LEU A 71 -11.65 10.42 12.67
N THR A 72 -11.58 10.10 11.37
CA THR A 72 -10.36 10.22 10.56
C THR A 72 -9.93 11.67 10.40
N GLN A 73 -10.89 12.57 10.18
CA GLN A 73 -10.63 13.99 10.00
C GLN A 73 -10.21 14.65 11.32
N HIS A 74 -10.82 14.29 12.45
CA HIS A 74 -10.39 14.71 13.79
C HIS A 74 -8.94 14.36 14.07
N TYR A 75 -8.55 13.11 13.82
CA TYR A 75 -7.15 12.68 13.99
C TYR A 75 -6.19 13.57 13.17
N VAL A 76 -6.53 13.83 11.90
CA VAL A 76 -5.70 14.63 10.99
C VAL A 76 -5.63 16.09 11.42
N ASP A 77 -6.75 16.69 11.81
CA ASP A 77 -6.80 18.10 12.17
C ASP A 77 -6.04 18.35 13.47
N ARG A 78 -6.20 17.47 14.47
CA ARG A 78 -5.45 17.52 15.72
C ARG A 78 -3.95 17.33 15.51
N LYS A 79 -3.56 16.31 14.74
CA LYS A 79 -2.15 16.06 14.40
C LYS A 79 -1.50 17.27 13.71
N ASN A 80 -2.24 17.96 12.86
CA ASN A 80 -1.76 19.14 12.13
C ASN A 80 -1.97 20.46 12.90
N GLY A 81 -2.39 20.43 14.16
CA GLY A 81 -2.60 21.62 15.00
C GLY A 81 -3.77 22.52 14.56
N LYS A 82 -4.71 22.00 13.78
CA LYS A 82 -5.92 22.73 13.35
C LYS A 82 -7.03 22.68 14.40
N ASP A 83 -7.08 21.58 15.14
CA ASP A 83 -8.00 21.35 16.25
C ASP A 83 -7.19 21.07 17.52
N SER A 84 -7.68 21.48 18.68
CA SER A 84 -7.10 21.07 19.96
C SER A 84 -7.43 19.61 20.28
N VAL A 85 -6.51 18.93 20.96
CA VAL A 85 -6.80 17.63 21.56
C VAL A 85 -7.57 17.86 22.85
N THR A 86 -8.73 17.23 22.97
CA THR A 86 -9.57 17.25 24.17
C THR A 86 -9.84 15.83 24.66
N TYR A 87 -10.02 15.70 25.97
CA TYR A 87 -10.32 14.44 26.63
C TYR A 87 -11.59 14.60 27.48
N ILE A 88 -12.36 13.52 27.63
CA ILE A 88 -13.50 13.48 28.58
C ILE A 88 -12.98 13.71 30.00
N ASP A 89 -11.82 13.13 30.31
CA ASP A 89 -11.09 13.31 31.55
C ASP A 89 -9.59 13.21 31.28
N LEU A 90 -8.76 13.94 32.05
CA LEU A 90 -7.30 13.97 31.88
C LEU A 90 -6.64 12.60 32.09
N SER A 91 -7.26 11.69 32.86
CA SER A 91 -6.78 10.31 33.04
C SER A 91 -6.69 9.53 31.73
N LEU A 92 -7.36 9.98 30.66
CA LEU A 92 -7.31 9.35 29.34
C LEU A 92 -6.10 9.76 28.50
N GLU A 93 -5.44 10.87 28.83
CA GLU A 93 -4.33 11.43 28.06
C GLU A 93 -3.19 10.42 27.83
N PRO A 94 -2.66 9.73 28.85
CA PRO A 94 -1.57 8.76 28.66
C PRO A 94 -1.93 7.56 27.77
N ILE A 95 -3.22 7.31 27.55
CA ILE A 95 -3.71 6.18 26.76
C ILE A 95 -3.95 6.58 25.29
N LEU A 96 -4.27 7.86 25.07
CA LEU A 96 -4.79 8.36 23.80
C LEU A 96 -3.91 9.44 23.15
N GLU A 97 -2.87 9.94 23.83
CA GLU A 97 -1.93 10.94 23.31
C GLU A 97 -1.37 10.54 21.93
N ASN A 98 -0.93 9.28 21.80
CA ASN A 98 -0.35 8.74 20.57
C ASN A 98 -1.35 8.61 19.42
N THR A 99 -2.65 8.74 19.73
CA THR A 99 -3.73 8.75 18.74
C THR A 99 -4.49 10.07 18.73
N GLN A 100 -3.87 11.17 19.18
CA GLN A 100 -4.44 12.51 19.12
C GLN A 100 -5.80 12.61 19.85
N GLY A 101 -5.93 11.90 20.98
CA GLY A 101 -7.17 11.85 21.75
C GLY A 101 -8.29 11.03 21.10
N VAL A 102 -8.00 10.30 20.02
CA VAL A 102 -8.99 9.46 19.32
C VAL A 102 -8.88 8.01 19.78
N LEU A 103 -9.99 7.39 20.16
CA LEU A 103 -10.04 5.96 20.47
C LEU A 103 -10.00 5.15 19.18
N VAL A 104 -8.85 4.59 18.82
CA VAL A 104 -8.64 3.85 17.56
C VAL A 104 -8.57 2.34 17.81
N TYR A 105 -7.97 1.94 18.93
CA TYR A 105 -7.59 0.56 19.18
C TYR A 105 -8.41 -0.12 20.27
N GLN A 106 -8.63 -1.43 20.12
CA GLN A 106 -9.27 -2.25 21.15
C GLN A 106 -8.43 -2.26 22.44
N GLU A 107 -7.11 -2.26 22.32
CA GLU A 107 -6.15 -2.23 23.41
C GLU A 107 -6.22 -0.92 24.21
N GLN A 108 -6.65 0.19 23.58
CA GLN A 108 -6.91 1.43 24.32
C GLN A 108 -8.15 1.29 25.20
N SER A 109 -9.24 0.70 24.71
CA SER A 109 -10.41 0.41 25.54
C SER A 109 -10.09 -0.52 26.71
N MET A 110 -9.20 -1.51 26.50
CA MET A 110 -8.70 -2.36 27.58
C MET A 110 -7.97 -1.54 28.65
N LYS A 111 -6.99 -0.72 28.24
CA LYS A 111 -6.23 0.14 29.15
C LYS A 111 -7.12 1.12 29.91
N ILE A 112 -8.12 1.70 29.25
CA ILE A 112 -9.11 2.59 29.89
C ILE A 112 -9.88 1.83 30.97
N ALA A 113 -10.38 0.62 30.68
CA ALA A 113 -11.12 -0.16 31.67
C ALA A 113 -10.26 -0.60 32.86
N GLN A 114 -8.99 -0.91 32.62
CA GLN A 114 -8.04 -1.20 33.70
C GLN A 114 -7.78 0.05 34.55
N SER A 115 -7.46 1.17 33.91
CA SER A 115 -7.06 2.40 34.59
C SER A 115 -8.20 3.07 35.32
N ILE A 116 -9.42 3.07 34.77
CA ILE A 116 -10.55 3.83 35.32
C ILE A 116 -11.44 2.95 36.20
N ALA A 117 -11.62 1.67 35.87
CA ALA A 117 -12.59 0.80 36.53
C ALA A 117 -11.97 -0.41 37.24
N GLY A 118 -10.64 -0.47 37.33
CA GLY A 118 -9.92 -1.54 38.02
C GLY A 118 -10.16 -2.91 37.38
N PHE A 119 -10.31 -2.98 36.05
CA PHE A 119 -10.44 -4.27 35.37
C PHE A 119 -9.15 -5.07 35.50
N ASN A 120 -9.25 -6.37 35.77
CA ASN A 120 -8.12 -7.26 35.63
C ASN A 120 -7.87 -7.63 34.14
N LEU A 121 -6.80 -8.37 33.85
CA LEU A 121 -6.45 -8.77 32.49
C LEU A 121 -7.54 -9.59 31.79
N GLN A 122 -8.25 -10.45 32.53
CA GLN A 122 -9.33 -11.27 32.00
C GLN A 122 -10.56 -10.42 31.64
N GLU A 123 -10.97 -9.52 32.53
CA GLU A 123 -12.08 -8.59 32.30
C GLU A 123 -11.79 -7.65 31.13
N ALA A 124 -10.55 -7.17 31.01
CA ALA A 124 -10.10 -6.35 29.89
C ALA A 124 -10.16 -7.13 28.55
N ASP A 125 -9.70 -8.39 28.51
CA ASP A 125 -9.82 -9.21 27.30
C ASP A 125 -11.29 -9.57 26.98
N ASP A 126 -12.15 -9.73 27.98
CA ASP A 126 -13.58 -9.92 27.76
C ASP A 126 -14.23 -8.67 27.15
N LEU A 127 -13.80 -7.47 27.55
CA LEU A 127 -14.18 -6.22 26.87
C LEU A 127 -13.69 -6.19 25.43
N ARG A 128 -12.42 -6.53 25.16
CA ARG A 128 -11.88 -6.62 23.81
C ARG A 128 -12.70 -7.57 22.92
N LYS A 129 -13.06 -8.75 23.45
CA LYS A 129 -13.92 -9.73 22.76
C LYS A 129 -15.33 -9.19 22.54
N ALA A 130 -15.90 -8.47 23.50
CA ALA A 130 -17.23 -7.87 23.39
C ALA A 130 -17.28 -6.82 22.27
N ILE A 131 -16.25 -5.97 22.19
CA ILE A 131 -16.06 -4.97 21.12
C ILE A 131 -15.90 -5.67 19.77
N GLY A 132 -14.94 -6.60 19.66
CA GLY A 132 -14.60 -7.24 18.39
C GLY A 132 -15.69 -8.14 17.83
N LYS A 133 -16.47 -8.82 18.70
CA LYS A 133 -17.57 -9.72 18.29
C LYS A 133 -18.96 -9.08 18.40
N LYS A 134 -19.06 -7.79 18.77
CA LYS A 134 -20.31 -7.04 18.92
C LYS A 134 -21.35 -7.74 19.83
N LYS A 135 -20.89 -8.29 20.96
CA LYS A 135 -21.75 -9.08 21.87
C LYS A 135 -22.50 -8.18 22.86
N ALA A 136 -23.70 -7.74 22.51
CA ALA A 136 -24.51 -6.81 23.32
C ALA A 136 -24.72 -7.27 24.78
N GLY A 137 -25.08 -8.54 24.99
CA GLY A 137 -25.30 -9.06 26.35
C GLY A 137 -24.04 -9.09 27.22
N LEU A 138 -22.87 -9.32 26.63
CA LEU A 138 -21.59 -9.24 27.33
C LEU A 138 -21.22 -7.77 27.61
N MET A 139 -21.45 -6.89 26.64
CA MET A 139 -21.20 -5.46 26.78
C MET A 139 -22.02 -4.84 27.92
N ALA A 140 -23.30 -5.21 28.06
CA ALA A 140 -24.15 -4.74 29.16
C ALA A 140 -23.61 -5.16 30.54
N LYS A 141 -23.15 -6.42 30.68
CA LYS A 141 -22.51 -6.90 31.93
C LYS A 141 -21.24 -6.12 32.26
N LEU A 142 -20.42 -5.88 31.25
CA LEU A 142 -19.18 -5.11 31.39
C LEU A 142 -19.45 -3.64 31.70
N LYS A 143 -20.55 -3.06 31.19
CA LYS A 143 -20.99 -1.70 31.55
C LYS A 143 -21.23 -1.59 33.05
N THR A 144 -22.06 -2.48 33.60
CA THR A 144 -22.36 -2.49 35.03
C THR A 144 -21.09 -2.64 35.86
N ARG A 145 -20.20 -3.54 35.46
CA ARG A 145 -18.91 -3.75 36.12
C ARG A 145 -17.98 -2.53 36.01
N PHE A 146 -17.96 -1.85 34.87
CA PHE A 146 -17.16 -0.65 34.63
C PHE A 146 -17.63 0.51 35.50
N ILE A 147 -18.93 0.80 35.53
CA ILE A 147 -19.48 1.91 36.32
C ILE A 147 -19.26 1.68 37.82
N ALA A 148 -19.49 0.45 38.31
CA ALA A 148 -19.22 0.10 39.70
C ALA A 148 -17.72 0.22 40.04
N GLY A 149 -16.84 -0.22 39.12
CA GLY A 149 -15.40 -0.09 39.26
C GLY A 149 -14.97 1.38 39.32
N ALA A 150 -15.42 2.19 38.36
CA ALA A 150 -15.08 3.62 38.29
C ALA A 150 -15.51 4.38 39.55
N LYS A 151 -16.69 4.05 40.09
CA LYS A 151 -17.15 4.59 41.37
C LYS A 151 -16.24 4.22 42.54
N ASN A 152 -15.72 3.00 42.57
CA ASN A 152 -14.85 2.52 43.64
C ASN A 152 -13.44 3.11 43.53
N GLU A 153 -12.89 3.23 42.33
CA GLU A 153 -11.57 3.82 42.08
C GLU A 153 -11.60 5.35 42.30
N GLY A 154 -12.72 6.01 41.99
CA GLY A 154 -12.90 7.45 42.23
C GLY A 154 -12.05 8.35 41.32
N ILE A 155 -11.54 7.82 40.21
CA ILE A 155 -10.64 8.54 39.29
C ILE A 155 -11.40 9.56 38.43
N VAL A 156 -12.64 9.23 38.04
CA VAL A 156 -13.50 10.08 37.21
C VAL A 156 -14.88 10.23 37.84
N SER A 157 -15.63 11.27 37.46
CA SER A 157 -17.02 11.42 37.90
C SER A 157 -17.92 10.30 37.37
N GLY A 158 -19.09 10.11 37.98
CA GLY A 158 -20.07 9.13 37.50
C GLY A 158 -20.53 9.42 36.07
N GLU A 159 -20.76 10.69 35.75
CA GLU A 159 -21.13 11.16 34.42
C GLU A 159 -20.01 10.89 33.40
N ALA A 160 -18.76 11.20 33.76
CA ALA A 160 -17.60 10.91 32.92
C ALA A 160 -17.43 9.40 32.69
N ALA A 161 -17.63 8.56 33.71
CA ALA A 161 -17.58 7.10 33.57
C ALA A 161 -18.65 6.57 32.59
N GLU A 162 -19.87 7.10 32.65
CA GLU A 162 -20.94 6.74 31.71
C GLU A 162 -20.61 7.18 30.27
N GLU A 163 -20.10 8.39 30.11
CA GLU A 163 -19.69 8.92 28.80
C GLU A 163 -18.55 8.09 28.20
N ILE A 164 -17.51 7.80 28.98
CA ILE A 164 -16.35 7.00 28.58
C ILE A 164 -16.78 5.60 28.15
N PHE A 165 -17.63 4.93 28.94
CA PHE A 165 -18.09 3.59 28.55
C PHE A 165 -18.98 3.64 27.30
N GLY A 166 -19.86 4.63 27.18
CA GLY A 166 -20.66 4.85 25.97
C GLY A 166 -19.80 5.08 24.73
N TRP A 167 -18.67 5.78 24.88
CA TRP A 167 -17.69 5.96 23.82
C TRP A 167 -16.98 4.65 23.44
N ILE A 168 -16.56 3.85 24.43
CA ILE A 168 -16.01 2.50 24.22
C ILE A 168 -17.02 1.61 23.47
N GLU A 169 -18.29 1.62 23.84
CA GLU A 169 -19.32 0.82 23.19
C GLU A 169 -19.51 1.25 21.71
N LYS A 170 -19.60 2.55 21.45
CA LYS A 170 -19.67 3.10 20.08
C LYS A 170 -18.45 2.70 19.23
N SER A 171 -17.27 2.58 19.87
CA SER A 171 -16.03 2.18 19.18
C SER A 171 -16.09 0.78 18.59
N SER A 172 -16.97 -0.12 19.04
CA SER A 172 -17.15 -1.47 18.46
C SER A 172 -17.47 -1.49 16.96
N ARG A 173 -17.91 -0.35 16.40
CA ARG A 173 -18.18 -0.19 14.97
C ARG A 173 -16.92 0.03 14.13
N TYR A 174 -15.83 0.50 14.74
CA TYR A 174 -14.65 0.96 14.02
C TYR A 174 -13.31 0.62 14.69
N ALA A 175 -13.26 0.25 15.96
CA ALA A 175 -12.03 -0.05 16.69
C ALA A 175 -11.23 -1.17 16.00
N PHE A 176 -9.91 -1.06 16.04
CA PHE A 176 -9.01 -2.02 15.39
C PHE A 176 -8.08 -2.70 16.39
N ASN A 177 -7.56 -3.86 16.00
CA ASN A 177 -6.55 -4.52 16.79
C ASN A 177 -5.18 -3.86 16.53
N LYS A 178 -4.54 -3.33 17.58
CA LYS A 178 -3.30 -2.55 17.46
C LYS A 178 -2.14 -3.39 16.96
N SER A 179 -1.97 -4.61 17.45
CA SER A 179 -0.84 -5.45 17.04
C SER A 179 -0.91 -5.79 15.55
N HIS A 180 -2.09 -6.13 15.04
CA HIS A 180 -2.32 -6.33 13.61
C HIS A 180 -2.06 -5.05 12.79
N ALA A 181 -2.48 -3.89 13.30
CA ALA A 181 -2.22 -2.60 12.65
C ALA A 181 -0.72 -2.32 12.52
N VAL A 182 0.04 -2.54 13.59
CA VAL A 182 1.50 -2.33 13.63
C VAL A 182 2.20 -3.29 12.67
N SER A 183 1.84 -4.58 12.67
CA SER A 183 2.42 -5.55 11.72
C SER A 183 2.18 -5.14 10.26
N TYR A 184 0.98 -4.64 9.93
CA TYR A 184 0.67 -4.20 8.58
C TYR A 184 1.37 -2.89 8.22
N ALA A 185 1.52 -1.98 9.19
CA ALA A 185 2.30 -0.75 9.03
C ALA A 185 3.77 -1.06 8.74
N ILE A 186 4.37 -2.05 9.40
CA ILE A 186 5.72 -2.51 9.12
C ILE A 186 5.85 -3.02 7.67
N CYS A 187 4.93 -3.87 7.21
CA CYS A 187 4.93 -4.32 5.80
C CYS A 187 4.76 -3.16 4.80
N GLY A 188 3.91 -2.19 5.15
CA GLY A 188 3.74 -0.95 4.39
C GLY A 188 5.04 -0.14 4.33
N TYR A 189 5.72 0.01 5.46
CA TYR A 189 6.99 0.70 5.56
C TYR A 189 8.08 0.00 4.76
N TRP A 190 8.22 -1.32 4.86
CA TRP A 190 9.17 -2.09 4.06
C TRP A 190 8.95 -1.92 2.56
N SER A 191 7.69 -1.89 2.12
CA SER A 191 7.35 -1.62 0.72
C SER A 191 7.78 -0.21 0.28
N ALA A 192 7.55 0.79 1.14
CA ALA A 192 7.96 2.17 0.87
C ALA A 192 9.48 2.34 0.89
N TYR A 193 10.17 1.68 1.80
CA TYR A 193 11.63 1.65 1.90
C TYR A 193 12.25 1.02 0.67
N ALA A 194 11.77 -0.15 0.25
CA ALA A 194 12.21 -0.81 -0.98
C ALA A 194 12.02 0.09 -2.20
N LYS A 195 10.86 0.77 -2.29
CA LYS A 195 10.59 1.73 -3.35
C LYS A 195 11.49 2.97 -3.30
N ALA A 196 11.86 3.44 -2.11
CA ALA A 196 12.69 4.63 -1.95
C ALA A 196 14.17 4.39 -2.28
N HIS A 197 14.69 3.20 -1.97
CA HIS A 197 16.13 2.88 -2.09
C HIS A 197 16.48 1.95 -3.25
N HIS A 198 15.53 1.12 -3.70
CA HIS A 198 15.68 0.18 -4.82
C HIS A 198 14.54 0.33 -5.82
N PRO A 199 14.32 1.55 -6.35
CA PRO A 199 13.14 1.81 -7.14
C PRO A 199 13.13 1.03 -8.47
N LEU A 200 14.29 0.78 -9.09
CA LEU A 200 14.37 0.00 -10.32
C LEU A 200 13.89 -1.43 -10.10
N GLU A 201 14.41 -2.09 -9.06
CA GLU A 201 14.02 -3.44 -8.66
C GLU A 201 12.56 -3.47 -8.20
N PHE A 202 12.11 -2.47 -7.46
CA PHE A 202 10.73 -2.35 -7.01
C PHE A 202 9.76 -2.34 -8.20
N TYR A 203 9.94 -1.42 -9.15
CA TYR A 203 9.05 -1.33 -10.31
C TYR A 203 9.19 -2.51 -11.26
N CYS A 204 10.41 -3.00 -11.50
CA CYS A 204 10.65 -4.16 -12.35
C CYS A 204 9.91 -5.40 -11.81
N ASN A 205 10.08 -5.72 -10.53
CA ASN A 205 9.40 -6.84 -9.90
C ASN A 205 7.89 -6.63 -9.86
N TYR A 206 7.43 -5.41 -9.55
CA TYR A 206 5.99 -5.14 -9.51
C TYR A 206 5.35 -5.35 -10.89
N LEU A 207 5.96 -4.80 -11.95
CA LEU A 207 5.48 -4.97 -13.32
C LEU A 207 5.44 -6.44 -13.72
N TYR A 208 6.48 -7.21 -13.38
CA TYR A 208 6.52 -8.64 -13.63
C TYR A 208 5.30 -9.37 -13.05
N TYR A 209 4.84 -9.00 -11.86
CA TYR A 209 3.66 -9.60 -11.20
C TYR A 209 2.33 -8.88 -11.48
N ALA A 210 2.32 -7.79 -12.25
CA ALA A 210 1.11 -6.99 -12.49
C ALA A 210 0.01 -7.78 -13.25
N HIS A 211 0.39 -8.84 -13.99
CA HIS A 211 -0.54 -9.75 -14.67
C HIS A 211 -1.53 -10.45 -13.72
N GLY A 212 -1.19 -10.59 -12.42
CA GLY A 212 -2.06 -11.21 -11.42
C GLY A 212 -3.11 -10.27 -10.81
N LYS A 213 -3.11 -8.98 -11.19
CA LYS A 213 -4.06 -7.99 -10.65
C LYS A 213 -5.41 -8.05 -11.38
N PRO A 214 -6.51 -7.57 -10.76
CA PRO A 214 -7.84 -7.63 -11.38
C PRO A 214 -7.93 -6.91 -12.75
N ASP A 215 -7.23 -5.79 -12.90
CA ASP A 215 -7.04 -5.10 -14.18
C ASP A 215 -5.54 -4.89 -14.42
N PRO A 216 -4.85 -5.84 -15.09
CA PRO A 216 -3.42 -5.74 -15.35
C PRO A 216 -3.03 -4.53 -16.22
N GLN A 217 -3.91 -4.09 -17.12
CA GLN A 217 -3.61 -3.02 -18.07
C GLN A 217 -3.67 -1.66 -17.39
N GLU A 218 -4.68 -1.41 -16.56
CA GLU A 218 -4.71 -0.20 -15.73
C GLU A 218 -3.56 -0.22 -14.72
N GLU A 219 -3.31 -1.35 -14.06
CA GLU A 219 -2.22 -1.47 -13.08
C GLU A 219 -0.86 -1.10 -13.70
N THR A 220 -0.55 -1.67 -14.86
CA THR A 220 0.67 -1.39 -15.61
C THR A 220 0.77 0.09 -15.99
N ARG A 221 -0.34 0.68 -16.48
CA ARG A 221 -0.39 2.12 -16.85
C ARG A 221 -0.16 3.03 -15.64
N GLU A 222 -0.71 2.70 -14.49
CA GLU A 222 -0.49 3.45 -13.26
C GLU A 222 0.96 3.34 -12.76
N LEU A 223 1.55 2.14 -12.81
CA LEU A 223 2.95 1.91 -12.42
C LEU A 223 3.92 2.67 -13.30
N VAL A 224 3.75 2.62 -14.63
CA VAL A 224 4.59 3.36 -15.58
C VAL A 224 4.50 4.87 -15.32
N ARG A 225 3.29 5.39 -15.04
CA ARG A 225 3.08 6.81 -14.74
C ARG A 225 3.75 7.21 -13.42
N ASP A 226 3.62 6.37 -12.39
CA ASP A 226 4.20 6.60 -11.08
C ASP A 226 5.74 6.55 -11.12
N ALA A 227 6.32 5.55 -11.81
CA ALA A 227 7.77 5.46 -12.05
C ALA A 227 8.30 6.68 -12.80
N LYS A 228 7.60 7.11 -13.85
CA LYS A 228 7.96 8.33 -14.60
C LYS A 228 7.96 9.57 -13.72
N SER A 229 7.03 9.68 -12.77
CA SER A 229 6.99 10.80 -11.81
C SER A 229 8.17 10.81 -10.82
N LEU A 230 8.86 9.67 -10.67
CA LEU A 230 10.11 9.53 -9.92
C LEU A 230 11.36 9.60 -10.79
N GLY A 231 11.23 9.95 -12.08
CA GLY A 231 12.36 10.04 -13.00
C GLY A 231 12.83 8.69 -13.56
N ILE A 232 12.05 7.62 -13.38
CA ILE A 232 12.40 6.27 -13.84
C ILE A 232 11.70 6.00 -15.17
N ALA A 233 12.51 5.77 -16.20
CA ALA A 233 12.04 5.39 -17.51
C ALA A 233 11.81 3.88 -17.58
N ILE A 234 10.63 3.49 -18.06
CA ILE A 234 10.29 2.10 -18.39
C ILE A 234 10.18 2.03 -19.90
N HIS A 235 11.04 1.21 -20.50
CA HIS A 235 11.18 1.10 -21.94
C HIS A 235 10.28 -0.02 -22.48
N PRO A 236 9.72 0.16 -23.69
CA PRO A 236 9.01 -0.92 -24.36
C PRO A 236 9.96 -2.08 -24.67
N PRO A 237 9.42 -3.25 -25.08
CA PRO A 237 10.24 -4.32 -25.64
C PRO A 237 11.08 -3.80 -26.81
N SER A 238 12.22 -4.44 -27.07
CA SER A 238 13.17 -3.98 -28.08
C SER A 238 13.75 -5.14 -28.87
N LEU A 239 14.03 -4.93 -30.16
CA LEU A 239 14.82 -5.90 -30.93
C LEU A 239 16.28 -5.96 -30.49
N LYS A 240 16.79 -4.90 -29.86
CA LYS A 240 18.14 -4.89 -29.28
C LYS A 240 18.21 -5.78 -28.03
N HIS A 241 17.13 -5.79 -27.26
CA HIS A 241 17.02 -6.48 -25.99
C HIS A 241 15.80 -7.42 -26.06
N LEU A 242 16.04 -8.65 -26.52
CA LEU A 242 15.01 -9.68 -26.72
C LEU A 242 14.68 -10.45 -25.43
N ASN A 243 14.61 -9.74 -24.30
CA ASN A 243 14.24 -10.37 -23.03
C ASN A 243 12.80 -10.88 -23.09
N GLU A 244 12.59 -12.11 -22.62
CA GLU A 244 11.26 -12.71 -22.59
C GLU A 244 10.36 -11.97 -21.60
N ASN A 245 10.85 -11.69 -20.39
CA ASN A 245 10.10 -11.05 -19.32
C ASN A 245 10.65 -9.65 -19.00
N THR A 246 9.82 -8.81 -18.38
CA THR A 246 10.26 -7.51 -17.84
C THR A 246 11.50 -7.69 -16.95
N CYS A 247 12.58 -6.97 -17.27
CA CYS A 247 13.84 -7.05 -16.52
C CYS A 247 14.59 -5.70 -16.52
N ILE A 248 15.69 -5.63 -15.75
CA ILE A 248 16.60 -4.48 -15.72
C ILE A 248 17.78 -4.78 -16.64
N ILE A 249 18.03 -3.89 -17.61
CA ILE A 249 19.16 -3.94 -18.54
C ILE A 249 19.77 -2.53 -18.59
N ASP A 250 21.08 -2.41 -18.42
CA ASP A 250 21.80 -1.12 -18.44
C ASP A 250 21.14 -0.06 -17.53
N ASP A 251 20.84 -0.44 -16.29
CA ASP A 251 20.16 0.39 -15.26
C ASP A 251 18.79 0.96 -15.68
N LYS A 252 18.13 0.30 -16.63
CA LYS A 252 16.81 0.69 -17.14
C LYS A 252 15.86 -0.50 -17.11
N ILE A 253 14.58 -0.22 -16.87
CA ILE A 253 13.55 -1.27 -16.91
C ILE A 253 13.10 -1.42 -18.36
N HIS A 254 13.13 -2.65 -18.86
CA HIS A 254 12.65 -3.01 -20.18
C HIS A 254 11.51 -4.01 -20.05
N PHE A 255 10.36 -3.69 -20.66
CA PHE A 255 9.30 -4.68 -20.86
C PHE A 255 9.83 -5.85 -21.70
N GLY A 256 9.33 -7.04 -21.41
CA GLY A 256 9.65 -8.26 -22.15
C GLY A 256 8.69 -8.53 -23.30
N LEU A 257 9.05 -9.50 -24.13
CA LEU A 257 8.18 -9.99 -25.20
C LEU A 257 6.86 -10.57 -24.65
N SER A 258 6.86 -11.12 -23.44
CA SER A 258 5.66 -11.66 -22.76
C SER A 258 4.68 -10.56 -22.35
N ASP A 259 5.11 -9.30 -22.29
CA ASP A 259 4.26 -8.14 -22.00
C ASP A 259 3.52 -7.64 -23.26
N LEU A 260 3.79 -8.22 -24.45
CA LEU A 260 3.05 -7.92 -25.67
C LEU A 260 1.63 -8.49 -25.58
N LYS A 261 0.64 -7.61 -25.66
CA LYS A 261 -0.77 -7.97 -25.58
C LYS A 261 -1.12 -9.04 -26.60
N THR A 262 -1.88 -10.05 -26.17
CA THR A 262 -2.43 -11.15 -27.00
C THR A 262 -1.40 -12.10 -27.62
N ILE A 263 -0.12 -12.00 -27.23
CA ILE A 263 0.94 -12.89 -27.70
C ILE A 263 1.20 -13.96 -26.64
N GLY A 264 1.20 -15.24 -27.06
CA GLY A 264 1.53 -16.37 -26.20
C GLY A 264 3.01 -16.75 -26.28
N SER A 265 3.47 -17.55 -25.30
CA SER A 265 4.86 -18.02 -25.22
C SER A 265 5.31 -18.75 -26.49
N ARG A 266 4.46 -19.60 -27.08
CA ARG A 266 4.80 -20.34 -28.32
C ARG A 266 5.17 -19.42 -29.48
N GLN A 267 4.50 -18.27 -29.61
CA GLN A 267 4.79 -17.30 -30.65
C GLN A 267 6.12 -16.59 -30.39
N ILE A 268 6.42 -16.31 -29.12
CA ILE A 268 7.70 -15.76 -28.67
C ILE A 268 8.83 -16.75 -28.93
N ASP A 269 8.67 -18.01 -28.51
CA ASP A 269 9.63 -19.10 -28.76
C ASP A 269 9.91 -19.25 -30.25
N ARG A 270 8.85 -19.23 -31.08
CA ARG A 270 9.00 -19.30 -32.52
C ARG A 270 9.81 -18.12 -33.06
N LEU A 271 9.50 -16.89 -32.65
CA LEU A 271 10.26 -15.70 -33.04
C LEU A 271 11.74 -15.85 -32.67
N LEU A 272 12.03 -16.19 -31.41
CA LEU A 272 13.41 -16.36 -30.93
C LEU A 272 14.14 -17.48 -31.69
N SER A 273 13.46 -18.56 -32.05
CA SER A 273 14.06 -19.71 -32.77
C SER A 273 14.54 -19.37 -34.19
N ILE A 274 13.91 -18.40 -34.87
CA ILE A 274 14.22 -18.08 -36.27
C ILE A 274 15.24 -16.93 -36.41
N ILE A 275 15.47 -16.13 -35.36
CA ILE A 275 16.41 -15.00 -35.36
C ILE A 275 17.83 -15.42 -35.78
N PRO A 276 18.44 -16.50 -35.23
CA PRO A 276 19.81 -16.86 -35.58
C PRO A 276 20.01 -17.15 -37.07
N ALA A 277 19.02 -17.77 -37.73
CA ALA A 277 19.08 -18.06 -39.16
C ALA A 277 19.01 -16.78 -40.01
N ALA A 278 18.18 -15.81 -39.60
CA ALA A 278 18.07 -14.52 -40.27
C ALA A 278 19.34 -13.67 -40.09
N GLU A 279 19.92 -13.65 -38.87
CA GLU A 279 21.18 -12.96 -38.59
C GLU A 279 22.34 -13.56 -39.42
N ALA A 280 22.40 -14.89 -39.54
CA ALA A 280 23.40 -15.56 -40.36
C ALA A 280 23.26 -15.25 -41.86
N SER A 281 22.02 -15.15 -42.35
CA SER A 281 21.73 -14.87 -43.78
C SER A 281 22.04 -13.43 -44.17
N THR A 282 21.93 -12.49 -43.24
CA THR A 282 22.14 -11.04 -43.48
C THR A 282 23.51 -10.54 -43.04
N ASN A 283 24.22 -11.32 -42.21
CA ASN A 283 25.41 -10.89 -41.48
C ASN A 283 25.17 -9.60 -40.67
N LYS A 284 23.96 -9.45 -40.10
CA LYS A 284 23.53 -8.33 -39.26
C LYS A 284 22.81 -8.84 -38.03
N LYS A 285 22.90 -8.10 -36.93
CA LYS A 285 22.01 -8.36 -35.79
C LYS A 285 20.58 -7.93 -36.10
N ILE A 286 19.59 -8.57 -35.48
CA ILE A 286 18.18 -8.25 -35.77
C ILE A 286 17.82 -6.77 -35.56
N HIS A 287 18.45 -6.11 -34.59
CA HIS A 287 18.27 -4.68 -34.33
C HIS A 287 19.05 -3.75 -35.29
N GLU A 288 19.78 -4.32 -36.25
CA GLU A 288 20.47 -3.61 -37.32
C GLU A 288 19.81 -3.87 -38.69
N MET A 289 18.92 -4.86 -38.77
CA MET A 289 18.15 -5.16 -39.98
C MET A 289 17.16 -4.04 -40.30
N SER A 290 17.08 -3.69 -41.57
CA SER A 290 15.99 -2.88 -42.11
C SER A 290 14.66 -3.64 -42.06
N TRP A 291 13.55 -2.91 -42.19
CA TRP A 291 12.23 -3.52 -42.29
C TRP A 291 12.12 -4.49 -43.48
N TYR A 292 12.74 -4.16 -44.61
CA TYR A 292 12.73 -5.02 -45.80
C TYR A 292 13.49 -6.33 -45.55
N GLU A 293 14.68 -6.25 -44.92
CA GLU A 293 15.44 -7.45 -44.55
C GLU A 293 14.65 -8.33 -43.56
N PHE A 294 14.02 -7.73 -42.55
CA PHE A 294 13.15 -8.46 -41.62
C PHE A 294 12.03 -9.22 -42.37
N LEU A 295 11.33 -8.54 -43.31
CA LEU A 295 10.26 -9.17 -44.08
C LEU A 295 10.76 -10.30 -44.98
N VAL A 296 11.89 -10.11 -45.68
CA VAL A 296 12.45 -11.10 -46.61
C VAL A 296 12.94 -12.36 -45.87
N PHE A 297 13.60 -12.19 -44.73
CA PHE A 297 14.25 -13.32 -44.04
C PHE A 297 13.40 -13.95 -42.92
N MET A 298 12.35 -13.27 -42.45
CA MET A 298 11.54 -13.74 -41.31
C MET A 298 10.02 -13.65 -41.56
N GLY A 299 9.56 -12.88 -42.54
CA GLY A 299 8.15 -12.50 -42.66
C GLY A 299 7.16 -13.66 -42.84
N ASP A 300 7.57 -14.73 -43.51
CA ASP A 300 6.77 -15.94 -43.76
C ASP A 300 6.75 -16.90 -42.55
N GLN A 301 7.66 -16.73 -41.61
CA GLN A 301 7.86 -17.60 -40.44
C GLN A 301 7.35 -17.00 -39.13
N VAL A 302 7.04 -15.70 -39.11
CA VAL A 302 6.54 -14.98 -37.93
C VAL A 302 5.01 -14.87 -37.97
N TYR A 303 4.39 -15.09 -36.83
CA TYR A 303 2.95 -14.87 -36.65
C TYR A 303 2.59 -13.39 -36.87
N SER A 304 1.74 -13.09 -37.86
CA SER A 304 1.42 -11.71 -38.25
C SER A 304 0.95 -10.81 -37.08
N PRO A 305 0.04 -11.24 -36.18
CA PRO A 305 -0.34 -10.42 -35.02
C PRO A 305 0.82 -10.10 -34.06
N LEU A 306 1.84 -10.96 -33.97
CA LEU A 306 3.07 -10.65 -33.22
C LEU A 306 3.81 -9.49 -33.88
N VAL A 307 3.98 -9.52 -35.21
CA VAL A 307 4.62 -8.40 -35.94
C VAL A 307 3.85 -7.08 -35.73
N VAL A 308 2.52 -7.11 -35.78
CA VAL A 308 1.68 -5.94 -35.49
C VAL A 308 1.89 -5.43 -34.05
N ALA A 309 1.98 -6.34 -33.07
CA ALA A 309 2.27 -5.98 -31.68
C ALA A 309 3.68 -5.36 -31.53
N MET A 310 4.68 -5.91 -32.20
CA MET A 310 6.05 -5.38 -32.23
C MET A 310 6.12 -3.97 -32.85
N ILE A 311 5.42 -3.74 -33.96
CA ILE A 311 5.33 -2.42 -34.61
C ILE A 311 4.64 -1.42 -33.68
N SER A 312 3.46 -1.77 -33.15
CA SER A 312 2.67 -0.85 -32.32
C SER A 312 3.37 -0.44 -31.03
N THR A 313 4.23 -1.30 -30.47
CA THR A 313 5.06 -1.01 -29.29
C THR A 313 6.35 -0.27 -29.63
N GLY A 314 6.71 -0.16 -30.91
CA GLY A 314 7.89 0.57 -31.39
C GLY A 314 9.18 -0.24 -31.38
N MET A 315 9.10 -1.57 -31.41
CA MET A 315 10.29 -2.43 -31.44
C MET A 315 11.18 -2.20 -32.66
N PHE A 316 10.60 -1.68 -33.75
CA PHE A 316 11.30 -1.33 -34.99
C PHE A 316 11.74 0.14 -35.07
N ALA A 317 11.76 0.88 -33.96
CA ALA A 317 12.11 2.30 -33.95
C ALA A 317 13.50 2.61 -34.54
N HIS A 318 14.43 1.64 -34.50
CA HIS A 318 15.77 1.77 -35.11
C HIS A 318 15.72 1.95 -36.63
N THR A 319 14.66 1.48 -37.30
CA THR A 319 14.47 1.60 -38.74
C THR A 319 14.15 3.02 -39.20
N LYS A 320 13.81 3.94 -38.26
CA LYS A 320 13.35 5.31 -38.52
C LYS A 320 12.08 5.41 -39.38
N LEU A 321 11.35 4.31 -39.53
CA LEU A 321 10.04 4.29 -40.17
C LEU A 321 8.94 4.66 -39.15
N PRO A 322 7.87 5.35 -39.57
CA PRO A 322 6.69 5.53 -38.73
C PRO A 322 6.05 4.17 -38.40
N ARG A 323 5.38 4.09 -37.24
CA ARG A 323 4.63 2.91 -36.80
C ARG A 323 3.39 2.70 -37.65
#